data_AF-R7QW78-F1
#
_entry.id   AF-R7QW78-F1
#
_cell.length_a   1.000
_cell.length_b   1.000
_cell.length_c   1.000
_cell.angle_alpha   90.00
_cell.angle_beta   90.00
_cell.angle_gamma   90.00
#
_symmetry.space_group_name_H-M   'P 1'
#
loop_
_entity.id
_entity.type
_entity.pdbx_description
1 polymer ?
#
loop_
_entity_poly.entity_id
_entity_poly.type
_entity_poly.pdbx_seq_one_letter_code
_entity_poly.pdbx_strand_id
1 'polypeptide(L)'
;MNTAERNRLSKEAEMQLAALKRISHWKTIALAVSTIGVAGAYAGFAGLTRHTFLGVLGILFIIAGLAGAVVFNLGLKNGRRNVEKILNILDKGRVL
;
A
#
# COMPACT_ATOMS: atom_id res chain seq x y z
N MET A 1 -7.25 -27.26 18.86
CA MET A 1 -6.69 -25.93 19.28
C MET A 1 -7.52 -25.41 20.46
N ASN A 2 -6.92 -24.81 21.49
CA ASN A 2 -7.70 -24.25 22.61
C ASN A 2 -8.41 -22.94 22.18
N THR A 3 -9.59 -22.66 22.74
CA THR A 3 -10.44 -21.49 22.49
C THR A 3 -9.71 -20.17 22.67
N ALA A 4 -8.83 -20.05 23.66
CA ALA A 4 -8.05 -18.84 23.90
C ALA A 4 -7.11 -18.52 22.72
N GLU A 5 -6.40 -19.53 22.21
CA GLU A 5 -5.48 -19.38 21.08
C GLU A 5 -6.23 -19.04 19.79
N ARG A 6 -7.37 -19.71 19.57
CA ARG A 6 -8.27 -19.42 18.45
C ARG A 6 -8.73 -17.97 18.46
N ASN A 7 -9.20 -17.47 19.60
CA ASN A 7 -9.67 -16.10 19.73
C ASN A 7 -8.55 -15.07 19.49
N ARG A 8 -7.33 -15.36 19.96
CA ARG A 8 -6.15 -14.52 19.71
C ARG A 8 -5.84 -14.42 18.22
N LEU A 9 -5.74 -15.56 17.54
CA LEU A 9 -5.44 -15.62 16.11
C LEU A 9 -6.53 -14.97 15.25
N SER A 10 -7.80 -15.19 15.58
CA SER A 10 -8.92 -14.52 14.89
C SER A 10 -8.81 -13.00 15.03
N LYS A 11 -8.55 -12.50 16.24
CA LYS A 11 -8.40 -11.06 16.49
C LYS A 11 -7.19 -10.48 15.75
N GLU A 12 -6.08 -11.22 15.69
CA GLU A 12 -4.91 -10.81 14.94
C GLU A 12 -5.19 -10.71 13.43
N ALA A 13 -5.89 -11.71 12.86
CA ALA A 13 -6.31 -11.67 11.45
C ALA A 13 -7.19 -10.46 11.15
N GLU A 14 -8.15 -10.13 12.03
CA GLU A 14 -9.00 -8.94 11.89
C GLU A 14 -8.19 -7.64 11.91
N MET A 15 -7.26 -7.50 12.85
CA MET A 15 -6.37 -6.32 12.95
C MET A 15 -5.50 -6.18 11.70
N GLN A 16 -4.92 -7.28 11.20
CA GLN A 16 -4.10 -7.28 10.00
C GLN A 16 -4.94 -6.95 8.75
N LEU A 17 -6.17 -7.45 8.63
CA LEU A 17 -7.09 -7.08 7.55
C LEU A 17 -7.42 -5.58 7.55
N ALA A 18 -7.67 -5.00 8.73
CA ALA A 18 -7.89 -3.57 8.87
C ALA A 18 -6.65 -2.75 8.46
N ALA A 19 -5.45 -3.20 8.84
CA ALA A 19 -4.20 -2.58 8.42
C ALA A 19 -3.98 -2.66 6.91
N LEU A 20 -4.25 -3.82 6.30
CA LEU A 20 -4.16 -4.02 4.84
C LEU A 20 -5.10 -3.07 4.08
N LYS A 21 -6.31 -2.83 4.59
CA LYS A 21 -7.24 -1.84 3.99
C LYS A 21 -6.63 -0.44 4.01
N ARG A 22 -6.00 -0.04 5.12
CA ARG A 22 -5.30 1.26 5.24
C ARG A 22 -4.12 1.35 4.28
N ILE A 23 -3.27 0.33 4.22
CA ILE A 23 -2.12 0.30 3.29
C ILE A 23 -2.60 0.40 1.84
N SER A 24 -3.71 -0.27 1.49
CA SER A 24 -4.29 -0.17 0.16
C SER A 24 -4.72 1.26 -0.18
N HIS A 25 -5.30 1.98 0.78
CA HIS A 25 -5.67 3.38 0.60
C HIS A 25 -4.43 4.27 0.41
N TRP A 26 -3.40 4.09 1.24
CA TRP A 26 -2.14 4.81 1.11
C TRP A 26 -1.41 4.53 -0.21
N LYS A 27 -1.48 3.30 -0.74
CA LYS A 27 -0.99 2.97 -2.09
C LYS A 27 -1.69 3.82 -3.16
N THR A 28 -3.01 3.94 -3.08
CA THR A 28 -3.79 4.76 -4.02
C THR A 28 -3.40 6.23 -3.93
N ILE A 29 -3.22 6.76 -2.73
CA ILE A 29 -2.75 8.14 -2.52
C ILE A 29 -1.35 8.33 -3.14
N ALA A 30 -0.42 7.39 -2.92
CA ALA A 30 0.92 7.47 -3.47
C ALA A 30 0.93 7.50 -5.01
N LEU A 31 0.07 6.69 -5.64
CA LEU A 31 -0.12 6.73 -7.09
C LEU A 31 -0.74 8.05 -7.56
N ALA A 32 -1.73 8.60 -6.83
CA ALA A 32 -2.32 9.89 -7.16
C ALA A 32 -1.29 11.03 -7.08
N VAL A 33 -0.44 11.04 -6.05
CA VAL A 33 0.68 11.98 -5.91
C VAL A 33 1.64 11.85 -7.10
N SER A 34 1.96 10.63 -7.52
CA SER A 34 2.78 10.41 -8.72
C SER A 34 2.14 11.00 -9.97
N THR A 35 0.82 10.81 -10.16
CA THR A 35 0.08 11.37 -11.30
C THR A 35 0.09 12.89 -11.31
N ILE A 36 -0.08 13.53 -10.15
CA ILE A 36 0.07 14.99 -10.01
C ILE A 36 1.49 15.42 -10.39
N GLY A 37 2.50 14.65 -9.98
CA GLY A 37 3.89 14.85 -10.38
C GLY A 37 4.09 14.81 -11.90
N VAL A 38 3.45 13.87 -12.61
CA VAL A 38 3.47 13.81 -14.09
C VAL A 38 2.87 15.07 -14.70
N ALA A 39 1.72 15.52 -14.20
CA ALA A 39 1.09 16.75 -14.68
C ALA A 39 2.00 17.98 -14.47
N GLY A 40 2.64 18.08 -13.29
CA GLY A 40 3.61 19.13 -12.98
C GLY A 40 4.87 19.08 -13.85
N ALA A 41 5.41 17.89 -14.09
CA ALA A 41 6.56 17.69 -14.97
C ALA A 41 6.23 18.10 -16.41
N TYR A 42 5.05 17.70 -16.91
CA TYR A 42 4.57 18.10 -18.23
C TYR A 42 4.40 19.61 -18.34
N ALA A 43 3.71 20.24 -17.39
CA ALA A 43 3.53 21.69 -17.36
C ALA A 43 4.87 22.46 -17.29
N GLY A 44 5.85 21.92 -16.56
CA GLY A 44 7.17 22.54 -16.42
C GLY A 44 8.07 22.44 -17.65
N PHE A 45 8.06 21.30 -18.35
CA PHE A 45 9.01 21.03 -19.44
C PHE A 45 8.40 21.10 -20.85
N ALA A 46 7.12 20.78 -21.01
CA ALA A 46 6.44 20.69 -22.31
C ALA A 46 5.55 21.90 -22.63
N GLY A 47 5.42 22.86 -21.70
CA GLY A 47 4.69 24.13 -21.92
C GLY A 47 5.42 25.10 -22.86
N LEU A 48 4.70 26.12 -23.36
CA LEU A 48 5.26 27.21 -24.18
C LEU A 48 6.39 27.96 -23.47
N THR A 49 6.28 28.12 -22.14
CA THR A 49 7.32 28.66 -21.27
C THR A 49 7.88 27.55 -20.41
N ARG A 50 9.21 27.38 -20.44
CA ARG A 50 9.89 26.40 -19.58
C ARG A 50 9.94 26.90 -18.15
N HIS A 51 9.23 26.22 -17.26
CA HIS A 51 9.27 26.44 -15.82
C HIS A 51 10.03 25.29 -15.15
N THR A 52 11.36 25.34 -15.25
CA THR A 52 12.27 24.25 -14.80
C THR A 52 12.05 23.86 -13.34
N PHE A 53 11.77 24.82 -12.47
CA PHE A 53 11.46 24.55 -11.06
C PHE A 53 10.22 23.67 -10.88
N LEU A 54 9.13 23.98 -11.60
CA LEU A 54 7.90 23.18 -11.58
C LEU A 54 8.15 21.78 -12.16
N GLY A 55 8.95 21.71 -13.22
CA GLY A 55 9.34 20.45 -13.85
C GLY A 55 10.09 19.53 -12.89
N VAL A 56 11.10 20.04 -12.20
CA VAL A 56 11.89 19.29 -11.21
C VAL A 56 11.04 18.86 -10.02
N LEU A 57 10.18 19.74 -9.50
CA LEU A 57 9.23 19.38 -8.44
C LEU A 57 8.28 18.24 -8.87
N GLY A 58 7.79 18.29 -10.10
CA GLY A 58 6.96 17.22 -10.67
C GLY A 58 7.69 15.88 -10.68
N ILE A 59 8.95 15.85 -11.14
CA ILE A 59 9.78 14.64 -11.12
C ILE A 59 9.95 14.09 -9.71
N LEU A 60 10.21 14.96 -8.72
CA LEU A 60 10.35 14.52 -7.32
C LEU A 60 9.07 13.84 -6.80
N PHE A 61 7.89 14.38 -7.13
CA PHE A 61 6.62 13.76 -6.75
C PHE A 61 6.35 12.43 -7.45
N ILE A 62 6.77 12.28 -8.71
CA ILE A 62 6.71 10.99 -9.43
C ILE A 62 7.54 9.94 -8.68
N ILE A 63 8.80 10.26 -8.38
CA ILE A 63 9.72 9.32 -7.73
C ILE A 63 9.20 8.95 -6.33
N ALA A 64 8.79 9.93 -5.53
CA ALA A 64 8.27 9.68 -4.19
C ALA A 64 6.98 8.85 -4.22
N GLY A 65 6.05 9.17 -5.12
CA GLY A 65 4.79 8.46 -5.27
C GLY A 65 4.98 7.01 -5.73
N LEU A 66 5.84 6.76 -6.72
CA LEU A 66 6.15 5.42 -7.20
C LEU A 66 6.89 4.59 -6.15
N ALA A 67 7.91 5.15 -5.50
CA ALA A 67 8.64 4.47 -4.43
C ALA A 67 7.69 4.08 -3.28
N GLY A 68 6.83 5.02 -2.84
CA GLY A 68 5.80 4.74 -1.85
C GLY A 68 4.84 3.63 -2.28
N ALA A 69 4.34 3.70 -3.51
CA ALA A 69 3.44 2.68 -4.05
C ALA A 69 4.07 1.28 -4.09
N VAL A 70 5.37 1.17 -4.43
CA VAL A 70 6.11 -0.09 -4.39
C VAL A 70 6.19 -0.65 -2.97
N VAL A 71 6.56 0.19 -1.99
CA VAL A 71 6.63 -0.22 -0.57
C VAL A 71 5.26 -0.69 -0.07
N PHE A 72 4.20 0.06 -0.34
CA PHE A 72 2.85 -0.33 0.04
C PHE A 72 2.40 -1.61 -0.67
N ASN A 73 2.75 -1.81 -1.93
CA ASN A 73 2.42 -3.02 -2.67
C ASN A 73 3.12 -4.27 -2.09
N LEU A 74 4.38 -4.14 -1.69
CA LEU A 74 5.11 -5.19 -0.97
C LEU A 74 4.46 -5.48 0.39
N GLY A 75 4.09 -4.44 1.15
CA GLY A 75 3.36 -4.56 2.40
C GLY A 75 2.03 -5.32 2.24
N LEU A 76 1.25 -5.00 1.20
CA LEU A 76 0.01 -5.70 0.89
C LEU A 76 0.23 -7.18 0.55
N LYS A 77 1.22 -7.47 -0.30
CA LYS A 77 1.53 -8.84 -0.72
C LYS A 77 1.93 -9.71 0.49
N ASN A 78 2.80 -9.17 1.35
CA ASN A 78 3.30 -9.89 2.51
C ASN A 78 2.23 -10.01 3.61
N GLY A 79 1.50 -8.94 3.91
CA GLY A 79 0.45 -8.98 4.92
C GLY A 79 -0.72 -9.89 4.53
N ARG A 80 -1.12 -9.94 3.25
CA ARG A 80 -2.14 -10.90 2.78
C ARG A 80 -1.72 -12.35 3.00
N ARG A 81 -0.47 -12.68 2.70
CA ARG A 81 0.12 -14.00 2.96
C ARG A 81 0.13 -14.34 4.46
N ASN A 82 0.38 -13.36 5.33
CA ASN A 82 0.34 -13.59 6.77
C ASN A 82 -1.07 -13.86 7.27
N VAL A 83 -2.06 -13.08 6.83
CA VAL A 83 -3.48 -13.32 7.16
C VAL A 83 -3.92 -14.70 6.67
N GLU A 84 -3.58 -15.06 5.43
CA GLU A 84 -3.92 -16.36 4.85
C GLU A 84 -3.33 -17.53 5.67
N LYS A 85 -2.09 -17.40 6.16
CA LYS A 85 -1.50 -18.39 7.07
C LYS A 85 -2.29 -18.51 8.37
N ILE A 86 -2.71 -17.40 8.98
CA ILE A 86 -3.50 -17.40 10.21
C ILE A 86 -4.86 -18.09 9.98
N LEU A 87 -5.55 -17.74 8.90
CA LEU A 87 -6.85 -18.34 8.56
C LEU A 87 -6.72 -19.85 8.30
N ASN A 88 -5.67 -20.28 7.59
CA ASN A 88 -5.40 -21.70 7.36
C ASN A 88 -5.14 -22.47 8.67
N ILE A 89 -4.48 -21.86 9.66
CA ILE A 89 -4.28 -22.46 10.98
C ILE A 89 -5.62 -22.57 11.73
N LEU A 90 -6.45 -21.52 11.66
CA LEU A 90 -7.77 -21.49 12.29
C LEU A 90 -8.71 -22.57 11.70
N ASP A 91 -8.71 -22.74 10.38
CA ASP A 91 -9.53 -23.74 9.70
C ASP A 91 -9.08 -25.17 10.01
N LYS A 92 -7.77 -25.44 9.96
CA LYS A 92 -7.23 -26.76 10.37
C LYS A 92 -7.53 -27.09 11.83
N GLY A 93 -7.44 -26.10 12.72
CA GLY A 93 -7.74 -26.26 14.14
C GLY A 93 -9.24 -26.37 14.47
N ARG A 94 -10.14 -26.21 13.48
CA ARG A 94 -11.59 -26.42 13.59
C ARG A 94 -12.02 -27.84 13.22
N VAL A 95 -11.25 -28.49 12.34
CA VAL A 95 -11.51 -29.86 11.84
C VAL A 95 -10.94 -30.92 12.80
N LEU A 96 -10.00 -30.54 13.67
CA LEU A 96 -9.40 -31.35 14.75
C LEU A 96 -10.07 -31.05 16.10
#